data_AF-A0A1Y6EZY9-F1
#
_entry.id   AF-A0A1Y6EZY9-F1
#
_cell.length_a   1.000
_cell.length_b   1.000
_cell.length_c   1.000
_cell.angle_alpha   90.00
_cell.angle_beta   90.00
_cell.angle_gamma   90.00
#
_symmetry.space_group_name_H-M   'P 1'
#
loop_
_entity.id
_entity.type
_entity.pdbx_description
1 polymer ?
#
loop_
_entity_poly.entity_id
_entity_poly.type
_entity_poly.pdbx_seq_one_letter_code
_entity_poly.pdbx_strand_id
1 'polypeptide(L)'
;MGNRNKSIVFIGFMGVGKTTIGKMVANKLNRDFIDVDEQIEKEYNMPVSQIFSEFGEKIFREREKSLIASLASQQQQKVISVGGGAFLQEEIRKTCLESCIVILLDLSLEGWKDRLGLIIDSRPVLKGKSIEEMEDLFYKRQDIYVNHHLKISTDSKDAKEIADQIIDELNSI
;
A
#
# COMPACT_ATOMS: atom_id res chain seq x y z
N MET A 1 20.69 4.43 16.77
CA MET A 1 19.35 5.06 16.96
C MET A 1 18.65 5.10 15.60
N GLY A 2 18.60 3.94 14.94
CA GLY A 2 18.25 3.79 13.52
C GLY A 2 16.75 3.80 13.29
N ASN A 3 16.34 4.39 12.15
CA ASN A 3 15.12 4.16 11.37
C ASN A 3 13.72 4.26 12.03
N ARG A 4 13.55 4.08 13.35
CA ARG A 4 12.28 4.32 14.06
C ARG A 4 11.78 5.77 13.96
N ASN A 5 12.58 6.73 13.49
CA ASN A 5 12.13 8.12 13.34
C ASN A 5 11.58 8.45 11.94
N LYS A 6 11.41 7.47 11.06
CA LYS A 6 10.75 7.64 9.76
C LYS A 6 9.33 7.09 9.76
N SER A 7 8.47 7.68 8.92
CA SER A 7 7.18 7.07 8.56
C SER A 7 7.39 5.76 7.81
N ILE A 8 6.44 4.85 7.94
CA ILE A 8 6.44 3.55 7.25
C ILE A 8 5.40 3.64 6.14
N VAL A 9 5.78 3.21 4.93
CA VAL A 9 4.90 3.14 3.77
C VAL A 9 4.78 1.68 3.34
N PHE A 10 3.57 1.15 3.40
CA PHE A 10 3.25 -0.19 2.90
C PHE A 10 2.89 -0.14 1.42
N ILE A 11 3.65 -0.90 0.63
CA ILE A 11 3.38 -1.15 -0.79
C ILE A 11 3.07 -2.62 -1.03
N GLY A 12 2.57 -2.93 -2.21
CA GLY A 12 2.23 -4.28 -2.63
C GLY A 12 0.89 -4.32 -3.37
N PHE A 13 0.61 -5.46 -3.97
CA PHE A 13 -0.58 -5.64 -4.80
C PHE A 13 -1.88 -5.45 -3.98
N MET A 14 -3.01 -5.24 -4.66
CA MET A 14 -4.29 -5.13 -3.94
C MET A 14 -4.65 -6.49 -3.30
N GLY A 15 -5.20 -6.47 -2.09
CA GLY A 15 -5.56 -7.72 -1.37
C GLY A 15 -4.45 -8.37 -0.54
N VAL A 16 -3.22 -7.85 -0.56
CA VAL A 16 -2.10 -8.38 0.25
C VAL A 16 -2.24 -8.11 1.76
N GLY A 17 -3.21 -7.28 2.18
CA GLY A 17 -3.49 -7.03 3.59
C GLY A 17 -2.88 -5.75 4.19
N LYS A 18 -2.41 -4.81 3.35
CA LYS A 18 -1.81 -3.53 3.78
C LYS A 18 -2.57 -2.82 4.89
N THR A 19 -3.90 -2.69 4.76
CA THR A 19 -4.72 -2.00 5.75
C THR A 19 -4.76 -2.75 7.09
N THR A 20 -4.96 -4.06 7.07
CA THR A 20 -5.02 -4.89 8.28
C THR A 20 -3.67 -4.93 9.01
N ILE A 21 -2.61 -5.26 8.28
CA ILE A 21 -1.25 -5.33 8.81
C ILE A 21 -0.78 -3.94 9.26
N GLY A 22 -1.07 -2.90 8.48
CA GLY A 22 -0.71 -1.53 8.78
C GLY A 22 -1.33 -1.01 10.08
N LYS A 23 -2.62 -1.29 10.33
CA LYS A 23 -3.28 -0.96 11.60
C LYS A 23 -2.60 -1.65 12.78
N MET A 24 -2.24 -2.93 12.64
CA MET A 24 -1.55 -3.67 13.71
C MET A 24 -0.15 -3.11 13.99
N VAL A 25 0.63 -2.82 12.95
CA VAL A 25 1.96 -2.21 13.08
C VAL A 25 1.87 -0.82 13.70
N ALA A 26 0.91 0.00 13.28
CA ALA A 26 0.67 1.33 13.83
C ALA A 26 0.38 1.28 15.33
N ASN A 27 -0.51 0.36 15.76
CA ASN A 27 -0.82 0.15 17.17
C ASN A 27 0.42 -0.28 17.98
N LYS A 28 1.23 -1.20 17.45
CA LYS A 28 2.47 -1.66 18.12
C LYS A 28 3.52 -0.56 18.26
N LEU A 29 3.56 0.37 17.30
CA LEU A 29 4.48 1.51 17.30
C LEU A 29 3.92 2.76 17.99
N ASN A 30 2.67 2.73 18.44
CA ASN A 30 1.93 3.89 18.95
C ASN A 30 1.94 5.07 17.94
N ARG A 31 1.55 4.79 16.69
CA ARG A 31 1.48 5.76 15.58
C ARG A 31 0.10 5.75 14.95
N ASP A 32 -0.21 6.83 14.25
CA ASP A 32 -1.41 6.90 13.42
C ASP A 32 -1.25 6.01 12.18
N PHE A 33 -2.33 5.32 11.84
CA PHE A 33 -2.48 4.62 10.57
C PHE A 33 -3.28 5.49 9.58
N ILE A 34 -2.77 5.62 8.35
CA ILE A 34 -3.47 6.31 7.27
C ILE A 34 -3.52 5.40 6.04
N ASP A 35 -4.71 5.17 5.52
CA ASP A 35 -4.89 4.63 4.17
C ASP A 35 -5.15 5.79 3.21
N VAL A 36 -4.31 5.93 2.19
CA VAL A 36 -4.36 7.06 1.25
C VAL A 36 -5.62 7.03 0.39
N ASP A 37 -6.08 5.84 -0.01
CA ASP A 37 -7.32 5.71 -0.78
C ASP A 37 -8.49 6.19 0.10
N GLU A 38 -8.61 5.69 1.33
CA GLU A 38 -9.68 6.08 2.27
C GLU A 38 -9.64 7.59 2.60
N GLN A 39 -8.45 8.17 2.72
CA GLN A 39 -8.31 9.59 3.02
C GLN A 39 -8.80 10.46 1.86
N ILE A 40 -8.50 10.09 0.62
CA ILE A 40 -8.99 10.79 -0.56
C ILE A 40 -10.51 10.61 -0.70
N GLU A 41 -11.03 9.41 -0.45
CA GLU A 41 -12.48 9.17 -0.47
C GLU A 41 -13.23 10.07 0.53
N LYS A 42 -12.68 10.28 1.72
CA LYS A 42 -13.24 11.20 2.73
C LYS A 42 -13.20 12.66 2.28
N GLU A 43 -12.14 13.08 1.60
CA GLU A 43 -12.00 14.45 1.10
C GLU A 43 -13.00 14.78 -0.01
N TYR A 44 -13.29 13.81 -0.89
CA TYR A 44 -14.25 13.97 -1.99
C TYR A 44 -15.68 13.53 -1.60
N ASN A 45 -15.86 12.89 -0.44
CA ASN A 45 -17.11 12.26 -0.01
C ASN A 45 -17.68 11.28 -1.04
N MET A 46 -16.80 10.50 -1.67
CA MET A 46 -17.15 9.52 -2.70
C MET A 46 -16.07 8.43 -2.83
N PRO A 47 -16.43 7.21 -3.24
CA PRO A 47 -15.47 6.13 -3.47
C PRO A 47 -14.52 6.46 -4.64
N VAL A 48 -13.30 5.90 -4.61
CA VAL A 48 -12.29 6.10 -5.66
C VAL A 48 -12.83 5.81 -7.06
N SER A 49 -13.70 4.81 -7.21
CA SER A 49 -14.32 4.48 -8.49
C SER A 49 -15.18 5.63 -9.05
N GLN A 50 -15.88 6.37 -8.20
CA GLN A 50 -16.66 7.54 -8.60
C GLN A 50 -15.74 8.73 -8.92
N ILE A 51 -14.69 8.93 -8.13
CA ILE A 51 -13.68 9.97 -8.43
C ILE A 51 -13.11 9.76 -9.84
N PHE A 52 -12.79 8.51 -10.19
CA PHE A 52 -12.25 8.17 -11.51
C PHE A 52 -13.27 8.44 -12.63
N SER A 53 -14.56 8.13 -12.42
CA SER A 53 -15.59 8.35 -13.44
C SER A 53 -15.96 9.82 -13.62
N GLU A 54 -15.98 10.60 -12.53
CA GLU A 54 -16.45 12.00 -12.55
C GLU A 54 -15.32 12.98 -12.85
N PHE A 55 -14.14 12.77 -12.29
CA PHE A 55 -12.99 13.69 -12.39
C PHE A 55 -11.83 13.13 -13.24
N GLY A 56 -11.86 11.84 -13.56
CA GLY A 56 -10.79 11.18 -14.29
C GLY A 56 -9.62 10.76 -13.40
N GLU A 57 -8.89 9.73 -13.86
CA GLU A 57 -7.75 9.18 -13.11
C GLU A 57 -6.64 10.22 -12.86
N LYS A 58 -6.42 11.15 -13.80
CA LYS A 58 -5.38 12.18 -13.66
C LYS A 58 -5.55 13.02 -12.39
N ILE A 59 -6.77 13.47 -12.10
CA ILE A 59 -7.06 14.30 -10.91
C ILE A 59 -6.81 13.50 -9.64
N PHE A 60 -7.26 12.24 -9.60
CA PHE A 60 -6.97 11.37 -8.46
C PHE A 60 -5.46 11.18 -8.26
N ARG A 61 -4.70 10.94 -9.33
CA ARG A 61 -3.25 10.71 -9.25
C ARG A 61 -2.51 11.96 -8.76
N GLU A 62 -2.90 13.14 -9.20
CA GLU A 62 -2.36 14.41 -8.71
C GLU A 62 -2.62 14.57 -7.21
N ARG A 63 -3.84 14.26 -6.74
CA ARG A 63 -4.19 14.32 -5.32
C ARG A 63 -3.43 13.28 -4.49
N GLU A 64 -3.36 12.04 -4.97
CA GLU A 64 -2.61 10.93 -4.37
C GLU A 64 -1.14 11.33 -4.16
N LYS A 65 -0.52 11.93 -5.17
CA LYS A 65 0.85 12.43 -5.09
C LYS A 65 1.02 13.51 -4.03
N SER A 66 0.17 14.53 -4.04
CA SER A 66 0.26 15.63 -3.06
C SER A 66 0.05 15.15 -1.62
N LEU A 67 -0.91 14.25 -1.40
CA LEU A 67 -1.17 13.70 -0.07
C LEU A 67 -0.01 12.87 0.44
N ILE A 68 0.52 11.94 -0.38
CA ILE A 68 1.67 11.10 0.03
C ILE A 68 2.90 11.95 0.32
N ALA A 69 3.21 12.95 -0.51
CA ALA A 69 4.33 13.84 -0.27
C ALA A 69 4.20 14.64 1.04
N SER A 70 2.98 15.09 1.36
CA SER A 70 2.70 15.75 2.64
C SER A 70 2.89 14.79 3.81
N LEU A 71 2.35 13.57 3.74
CA LEU A 71 2.48 12.58 4.81
C LEU A 71 3.93 12.12 5.02
N ALA A 72 4.71 11.99 3.94
CA ALA A 72 6.11 11.59 3.99
C ALA A 72 7.03 12.66 4.61
N SER A 73 6.65 13.94 4.55
CA SER A 73 7.44 15.07 5.06
C SER A 73 7.05 15.54 6.47
N GLN A 74 6.00 14.97 7.06
CA GLN A 74 5.55 15.34 8.41
C GLN A 74 6.54 14.91 9.49
N GLN A 75 6.67 15.73 10.54
CA GLN A 75 7.52 15.42 11.70
C GLN A 75 6.98 14.24 12.52
N GLN A 76 5.65 14.11 12.61
CA GLN A 76 5.01 13.00 13.29
C GLN A 76 5.05 11.76 12.38
N GLN A 77 5.71 10.71 12.85
CA GLN A 77 5.84 9.46 12.12
C GLN A 77 4.51 8.71 12.07
N LYS A 78 4.17 8.21 10.89
CA LYS A 78 2.92 7.49 10.64
C LYS A 78 3.17 6.16 9.97
N VAL A 79 2.15 5.33 9.96
CA VAL A 79 2.08 4.12 9.14
C VAL A 79 1.09 4.38 8.01
N ILE A 80 1.56 4.30 6.77
CA ILE A 80 0.85 4.75 5.58
C ILE A 80 0.63 3.55 4.67
N SER A 81 -0.62 3.27 4.30
CA SER A 81 -0.99 2.33 3.24
C SER A 81 -1.28 3.12 1.98
N VAL A 82 -0.63 2.76 0.87
CA VAL A 82 -0.87 3.39 -0.44
C VAL A 82 -1.61 2.43 -1.39
N GLY A 83 -2.39 2.99 -2.31
CA GLY A 83 -3.05 2.22 -3.35
C GLY A 83 -2.05 1.41 -4.20
N GLY A 84 -2.48 0.27 -4.73
CA GLY A 84 -1.59 -0.63 -5.49
C GLY A 84 -0.99 0.00 -6.77
N GLY A 85 -1.55 1.11 -7.24
CA GLY A 85 -1.04 1.89 -8.37
C GLY A 85 -0.20 3.11 -7.98
N ALA A 86 -0.09 3.47 -6.70
CA ALA A 86 0.58 4.70 -6.27
C ALA A 86 2.05 4.76 -6.72
N PHE A 87 2.77 3.64 -6.57
CA PHE A 87 4.17 3.54 -6.98
C PHE A 87 4.38 3.50 -8.51
N LEU A 88 3.32 3.50 -9.34
CA LEU A 88 3.49 3.78 -10.78
C LEU A 88 4.04 5.19 -11.01
N GLN A 89 3.70 6.13 -10.13
CA GLN A 89 4.16 7.51 -10.19
C GLN A 89 5.60 7.59 -9.64
N GLU A 90 6.55 7.99 -10.48
CA GLU A 90 7.97 8.02 -10.14
C GLU A 90 8.26 8.94 -8.95
N GLU A 91 7.60 10.08 -8.88
CA GLU A 91 7.80 11.04 -7.79
C GLU A 91 7.33 10.49 -6.45
N ILE A 92 6.21 9.75 -6.41
CA ILE A 92 5.75 9.08 -5.18
C ILE A 92 6.82 8.09 -4.72
N ARG A 93 7.31 7.24 -5.64
CA ARG A 93 8.34 6.25 -5.33
C ARG A 93 9.59 6.93 -4.78
N LYS A 94 10.08 7.97 -5.44
CA LYS A 94 11.27 8.73 -5.01
C LYS A 94 11.10 9.33 -3.62
N THR A 95 10.00 10.07 -3.39
CA THR A 95 9.73 10.70 -2.09
C THR A 95 9.64 9.68 -0.97
N CYS A 96 8.96 8.55 -1.20
CA CYS A 96 8.83 7.48 -0.20
C CYS A 96 10.19 6.84 0.11
N LEU A 97 11.02 6.57 -0.90
CA LEU A 97 12.32 5.94 -0.70
C LEU A 97 13.31 6.86 0.02
N GLU A 98 13.25 8.17 -0.21
CA GLU A 98 14.14 9.13 0.46
C GLU A 98 13.72 9.38 1.92
N SER A 99 12.41 9.54 2.15
CA SER A 99 11.88 10.08 3.41
C SER A 99 11.26 9.06 4.36
N CYS A 100 10.91 7.86 3.87
CA CYS A 100 10.20 6.83 4.64
C CYS A 100 10.95 5.49 4.66
N ILE A 101 10.45 4.53 5.45
CA ILE A 101 10.77 3.11 5.29
C ILE A 101 9.68 2.51 4.43
N VAL A 102 10.07 1.94 3.29
CA VAL A 102 9.15 1.34 2.32
C VAL A 102 9.15 -0.15 2.51
N ILE A 103 8.02 -0.70 2.95
CA ILE A 103 7.85 -2.13 3.20
C ILE A 103 6.93 -2.72 2.13
N LEU A 104 7.46 -3.66 1.36
CA LEU A 104 6.69 -4.47 0.43
C LEU A 104 6.06 -5.64 1.18
N LEU A 105 4.72 -5.67 1.19
CA LEU A 105 3.97 -6.88 1.54
C LEU A 105 3.82 -7.72 0.28
N ASP A 106 4.55 -8.82 0.24
CA ASP A 106 4.58 -9.75 -0.87
C ASP A 106 3.63 -10.92 -0.61
N LEU A 107 2.84 -11.26 -1.60
CA LEU A 107 1.92 -12.40 -1.56
C LEU A 107 2.11 -13.14 -2.87
N SER A 108 2.29 -14.46 -2.81
CA SER A 108 2.38 -15.27 -4.02
C SER A 108 1.11 -15.11 -4.88
N LEU A 109 1.24 -15.39 -6.18
CA LEU A 109 0.08 -15.36 -7.07
C LEU A 109 -1.00 -16.35 -6.59
N GLU A 110 -0.61 -17.52 -6.11
CA GLU A 110 -1.55 -18.53 -5.56
C GLU A 110 -2.26 -17.99 -4.32
N GLY A 111 -1.51 -17.48 -3.34
CA GLY A 111 -2.10 -16.87 -2.15
C GLY A 111 -2.97 -15.64 -2.45
N TRP A 112 -2.67 -14.91 -3.54
CA TRP A 112 -3.50 -13.81 -4.02
C TRP A 112 -4.80 -14.30 -4.66
N LYS A 113 -4.76 -15.37 -5.48
CA LYS A 113 -5.94 -15.99 -6.10
C LYS A 113 -6.93 -16.47 -5.04
N ASP A 114 -6.44 -17.03 -3.94
CA ASP A 114 -7.29 -17.45 -2.80
C ASP A 114 -8.08 -16.29 -2.18
N ARG A 115 -7.58 -15.05 -2.30
CA ARG A 115 -8.22 -13.83 -1.79
C ARG A 115 -9.05 -13.12 -2.85
N LEU A 116 -9.05 -13.56 -4.11
CA LEU A 116 -9.66 -12.86 -5.24
C LEU A 116 -11.16 -12.61 -5.02
N GLY A 117 -11.88 -13.62 -4.52
CA GLY A 117 -13.31 -13.53 -4.24
C GLY A 117 -13.69 -12.47 -3.21
N LEU A 118 -12.76 -12.07 -2.33
CA LEU A 118 -13.00 -11.05 -1.31
C LEU A 118 -12.76 -9.63 -1.82
N ILE A 119 -12.01 -9.46 -2.91
CA ILE A 119 -11.53 -8.14 -3.36
C ILE A 119 -12.13 -7.69 -4.69
N ILE A 120 -12.61 -8.61 -5.53
CA ILE A 120 -13.00 -8.32 -6.91
C ILE A 120 -14.08 -7.22 -7.03
N ASP A 121 -15.06 -7.22 -6.12
CA ASP A 121 -16.17 -6.24 -6.14
C ASP A 121 -15.72 -4.81 -5.84
N SER A 122 -14.68 -4.68 -5.00
CA SER A 122 -14.12 -3.40 -4.55
C SER A 122 -13.07 -2.81 -5.51
N ARG A 123 -12.65 -3.56 -6.54
CA ARG A 123 -11.52 -3.19 -7.40
C ARG A 123 -11.95 -3.09 -8.86
N PRO A 124 -12.30 -1.87 -9.34
CA PRO A 124 -12.71 -1.66 -10.73
C PRO A 124 -11.74 -2.20 -11.78
N VAL A 125 -10.43 -2.13 -11.49
CA VAL A 125 -9.36 -2.60 -12.39
C VAL A 125 -9.35 -4.12 -12.63
N LEU A 126 -10.01 -4.90 -11.76
CA LEU A 126 -10.16 -6.35 -11.92
C LEU A 126 -11.49 -6.75 -12.55
N LYS A 127 -12.49 -5.85 -12.60
CA LYS A 127 -13.83 -6.19 -13.08
C LYS A 127 -13.79 -6.48 -14.58
N GLY A 128 -14.42 -7.60 -14.97
CA GLY A 128 -14.53 -8.01 -16.37
C GLY A 128 -13.27 -8.62 -16.97
N LYS A 129 -12.19 -8.79 -16.19
CA LYS A 129 -10.95 -9.44 -16.64
C LYS A 129 -11.03 -10.96 -16.52
N SER A 130 -10.39 -11.67 -17.46
CA SER A 130 -10.10 -13.10 -17.30
C SER A 130 -9.07 -13.31 -16.18
N ILE A 131 -8.95 -14.55 -15.69
CA ILE A 131 -7.93 -14.88 -14.69
C ILE A 131 -6.52 -14.58 -15.24
N GLU A 132 -6.26 -14.91 -16.50
CA GLU A 132 -4.98 -14.65 -17.20
C GLU A 132 -4.66 -13.15 -17.24
N GLU A 133 -5.64 -12.30 -17.57
CA GLU A 133 -5.45 -10.84 -17.58
C GLU A 133 -5.16 -10.27 -16.18
N MET A 134 -5.69 -10.90 -15.13
CA MET A 134 -5.40 -10.51 -13.75
C MET A 134 -4.01 -10.96 -13.32
N GLU A 135 -3.56 -12.14 -13.75
CA GLU A 135 -2.19 -12.64 -13.54
C GLU A 135 -1.17 -11.73 -14.23
N ASP A 136 -1.42 -11.36 -15.48
CA ASP A 136 -0.57 -10.40 -16.22
C ASP A 136 -0.48 -9.06 -15.48
N LEU A 137 -1.61 -8.57 -14.97
CA LEU A 137 -1.63 -7.34 -14.17
C LEU A 137 -0.84 -7.51 -12.87
N PHE A 138 -0.96 -8.66 -12.21
CA PHE A 138 -0.20 -8.99 -11.01
C PHE A 138 1.30 -8.92 -11.29
N TYR A 139 1.80 -9.66 -12.28
CA TYR A 139 3.21 -9.71 -12.64
C TYR A 139 3.74 -8.34 -13.09
N LYS A 140 3.00 -7.63 -13.95
CA LYS A 140 3.37 -6.28 -14.39
C LYS A 140 3.55 -5.30 -13.23
N ARG A 141 2.79 -5.48 -12.14
CA ARG A 141 2.92 -4.62 -10.96
C ARG A 141 4.07 -5.01 -10.03
N GLN A 142 4.55 -6.25 -10.08
CA GLN A 142 5.70 -6.68 -9.27
C GLN A 142 6.98 -5.90 -9.61
N ASP A 143 7.20 -5.61 -10.90
CA ASP A 143 8.36 -4.82 -11.37
C ASP A 143 8.43 -3.43 -10.73
N ILE A 144 7.28 -2.86 -10.40
CA ILE A 144 7.16 -1.54 -9.77
C ILE A 144 7.60 -1.58 -8.31
N TYR A 145 7.33 -2.69 -7.63
CA TYR A 145 7.60 -2.87 -6.22
C TYR A 145 9.04 -3.27 -5.92
N VAL A 146 9.89 -3.49 -6.94
CA VAL A 146 11.31 -3.84 -6.78
C VAL A 146 12.07 -2.84 -5.91
N ASN A 147 11.68 -1.55 -5.96
CA ASN A 147 12.29 -0.53 -5.12
C ASN A 147 11.58 -0.43 -3.76
N HIS A 148 12.12 -1.13 -2.77
CA HIS A 148 11.68 -1.14 -1.37
C HIS A 148 12.87 -1.26 -0.42
N HIS A 149 12.65 -1.00 0.86
CA HIS A 149 13.68 -1.17 1.90
C HIS A 149 13.59 -2.54 2.58
N LEU A 150 12.37 -3.04 2.81
CA LEU A 150 12.10 -4.33 3.41
C LEU A 150 11.02 -5.06 2.62
N LYS A 151 11.12 -6.38 2.55
CA LYS A 151 10.16 -7.26 1.89
C LYS A 151 9.69 -8.31 2.87
N ILE A 152 8.39 -8.40 3.07
CA ILE A 152 7.76 -9.35 3.97
C ILE A 152 6.82 -10.24 3.17
N SER A 153 7.12 -11.55 3.11
CA SER A 153 6.16 -12.52 2.58
C SER A 153 5.00 -12.68 3.55
N THR A 154 3.79 -12.62 3.00
CA THR A 154 2.50 -12.73 3.70
C THR A 154 1.80 -14.06 3.43
N ASP A 155 2.47 -14.98 2.72
CA ASP A 155 1.96 -16.32 2.44
C ASP A 155 1.85 -17.15 3.71
N SER A 156 0.71 -17.82 3.90
CA SER A 156 0.44 -18.75 5.01
C SER A 156 0.68 -18.19 6.42
N LYS A 157 0.71 -16.86 6.59
CA LYS A 157 0.85 -16.17 7.89
C LYS A 157 -0.38 -15.34 8.19
N ASP A 158 -0.73 -15.26 9.45
CA ASP A 158 -1.77 -14.33 9.89
C ASP A 158 -1.24 -12.89 10.00
N ALA A 159 -2.16 -11.92 10.09
CA ALA A 159 -1.78 -10.51 10.12
C ALA A 159 -0.97 -10.13 11.38
N LYS A 160 -1.17 -10.85 12.49
CA LYS A 160 -0.46 -10.60 13.74
C LYS A 160 0.99 -11.07 13.63
N GLU A 161 1.21 -12.27 13.10
CA GLU A 161 2.55 -12.83 12.84
C GLU A 161 3.35 -11.92 11.91
N ILE A 162 2.72 -11.44 10.84
CA ILE A 162 3.34 -10.50 9.90
C ILE A 162 3.69 -9.17 10.59
N ALA A 163 2.77 -8.64 11.40
CA ALA A 163 3.02 -7.41 12.14
C ALA A 163 4.15 -7.55 13.15
N ASP A 164 4.23 -8.68 13.87
CA ASP A 164 5.33 -8.98 14.80
C ASP A 164 6.67 -9.08 14.05
N GLN A 165 6.72 -9.80 12.93
CA GLN A 165 7.91 -9.87 12.07
C GLN A 165 8.37 -8.48 11.62
N ILE A 166 7.44 -7.60 11.21
CA ILE A 166 7.78 -6.23 10.79
C ILE A 166 8.43 -5.46 11.94
N ILE A 167 7.91 -5.57 13.17
CA ILE A 167 8.50 -4.88 14.32
C ILE A 167 9.92 -5.38 14.59
N ASP A 168 10.17 -6.68 14.48
CA ASP A 168 11.49 -7.26 14.70
C ASP A 168 12.50 -6.82 13.64
N GLU A 169 12.10 -6.79 12.36
CA GLU A 169 12.95 -6.29 11.28
C GLU A 169 13.24 -4.78 11.43
N LEU A 170 12.24 -3.98 11.81
CA LEU A 170 12.42 -2.54 12.07
C LEU A 170 13.37 -2.25 13.24
N ASN A 171 13.53 -3.19 14.19
CA ASN A 171 14.46 -3.06 15.32
C ASN A 171 15.89 -3.43 14.94
N SER A 172 16.06 -4.15 13.84
CA SER A 172 17.34 -4.66 13.37
C SER A 172 18.05 -3.69 12.39
N ILE A 173 17.40 -2.58 12.04
CA ILE A 173 17.87 -1.53 11.11
C ILE A 173 18.01 -0.16 11.78
#